data_AF-A0A962YYP5-F1
#
_entry.id   AF-A0A962YYP5-F1
#
_cell.length_a   1.000
_cell.length_b   1.000
_cell.length_c   1.000
_cell.angle_alpha   90.00
_cell.angle_beta   90.00
_cell.angle_gamma   90.00
#
_symmetry.space_group_name_H-M   'P 1'
#
loop_
_entity.id
_entity.type
_entity.pdbx_description
1 polymer ?
#
loop_
_entity_poly.entity_id
_entity_poly.type
_entity_poly.pdbx_seq_one_letter_code
_entity_poly.pdbx_strand_id
1 'polypeptide(L)' 'TVIPRNVRLAEAPSHGMPVLLYDKKSQGAAAYLALAAEIVRRDAQQQMASKTMEVIE' A
#
# COMPACT_ATOMS: atom_id res chain seq x y z
N THR A 1 1.71 -5.45 -6.31
CA THR A 1 2.75 -5.61 -5.27
C THR A 1 2.55 -6.90 -4.49
N VAL A 2 3.61 -7.65 -4.18
CA VAL A 2 3.56 -8.90 -3.40
C VAL A 2 3.97 -8.61 -1.94
N ILE A 3 3.22 -9.16 -0.98
CA ILE A 3 3.57 -9.09 0.45
C ILE A 3 4.21 -10.43 0.86
N PRO A 4 5.51 -10.47 1.21
CA PRO A 4 6.18 -11.71 1.59
C PRO A 4 5.77 -12.15 3.00
N ARG A 5 5.95 -13.45 3.30
CA ARG A 5 5.79 -13.96 4.66
C ARG A 5 6.77 -13.25 5.60
N ASN A 6 6.26 -12.63 6.66
CA ASN A 6 7.06 -11.87 7.61
C ASN A 6 6.56 -12.09 9.05
N VAL A 7 7.48 -12.39 9.96
CA VAL A 7 7.16 -12.70 11.38
C VAL A 7 6.58 -11.48 12.09
N ARG A 8 7.19 -10.30 11.93
CA ARG A 8 6.72 -9.06 12.59
C ARG A 8 5.33 -8.65 12.11
N LEU A 9 5.05 -8.83 10.82
CA LEU A 9 3.71 -8.63 10.26
C LEU A 9 2.68 -9.60 10.86
N ALA A 10 3.05 -10.85 11.10
CA ALA A 10 2.17 -11.87 11.69
C ALA A 10 1.95 -11.68 13.21
N GLU A 11 2.92 -11.10 13.91
CA GLU A 11 2.82 -10.79 15.35
C GLU A 11 1.98 -9.55 15.63
N ALA A 12 2.04 -8.54 14.76
CA ALA A 12 1.39 -7.24 14.97
C ALA A 12 -0.10 -7.33 15.40
N PRO A 13 -0.96 -8.19 14.80
CA PRO A 13 -2.35 -8.39 15.23
C PRO A 13 -2.49 -8.84 16.69
N SER A 14 -1.58 -9.69 17.19
CA SER A 14 -1.59 -10.17 18.58
C SER A 14 -1.30 -9.05 19.57
N HIS A 15 -0.55 -8.03 19.13
CA HIS A 15 -0.28 -6.82 19.90
C HIS A 15 -1.34 -5.74 19.72
N GLY A 16 -2.39 -5.99 18.92
CA GLY A 16 -3.43 -5.01 18.62
C GLY A 16 -2.92 -3.77 17.87
N MET A 17 -1.75 -3.87 17.23
CA MET A 17 -1.12 -2.75 16.53
C MET A 17 -0.98 -3.05 15.03
N PRO A 18 -1.21 -2.06 14.14
CA PRO A 18 -0.83 -2.18 12.75
C PRO A 18 0.68 -2.40 12.59
N VAL A 19 1.11 -3.14 11.57
CA VAL A 19 2.56 -3.42 11.32
C VAL A 19 3.41 -2.15 11.21
N LEU A 20 2.82 -1.05 10.73
CA LEU A 20 3.47 0.26 10.63
C LEU A 20 3.83 0.87 11.98
N LEU A 21 3.04 0.58 13.01
CA LEU A 21 3.26 1.03 14.39
C LEU A 21 4.04 0.00 15.21
N TYR A 22 3.79 -1.29 14.98
CA TYR A 22 4.47 -2.38 15.66
C TYR A 22 5.97 -2.44 15.30
N ASP A 23 6.30 -2.46 14.01
CA ASP A 23 7.68 -2.46 13.54
C ASP A 23 7.79 -1.82 12.15
N LYS A 24 7.96 -0.49 12.14
CA LYS A 24 8.10 0.32 10.91
C LYS A 24 9.28 -0.10 10.03
N LYS A 25 10.33 -0.70 10.61
CA LYS A 25 11.55 -1.12 9.89
C LYS A 25 11.42 -2.54 9.32
N SER A 26 10.35 -3.25 9.63
CA SER A 26 10.12 -4.60 9.12
C SER A 26 9.90 -4.64 7.61
N GLN A 27 10.28 -5.75 6.98
CA GLN A 27 10.01 -6.01 5.57
C GLN A 27 8.50 -6.02 5.27
N GLY A 28 7.68 -6.46 6.24
CA GLY A 28 6.22 -6.42 6.13
C GLY A 28 5.69 -4.99 6.05
N ALA A 29 6.14 -4.10 6.94
CA ALA A 29 5.76 -2.69 6.90
C ALA A 29 6.18 -2.02 5.58
N ALA A 30 7.41 -2.26 5.11
CA ALA A 30 7.90 -1.74 3.85
C ALA A 30 7.06 -2.22 2.64
N ALA A 31 6.69 -3.50 2.61
CA ALA A 31 5.87 -4.07 1.55
C ALA A 31 4.45 -3.45 1.52
N TYR A 32 3.85 -3.21 2.69
CA TYR A 32 2.56 -2.51 2.78
C TYR A 32 2.63 -1.05 2.30
N LEU A 33 3.71 -0.33 2.62
CA LEU A 33 3.92 1.02 2.09
C LEU A 33 4.09 1.03 0.57
N ALA A 34 4.83 0.07 0.02
CA ALA A 34 4.99 -0.08 -1.42
C ALA A 34 3.65 -0.37 -2.11
N LEU A 35 2.82 -1.23 -1.52
CA LEU A 35 1.48 -1.52 -2.01
C LEU A 35 0.57 -0.29 -1.96
N ALA A 36 0.56 0.45 -0.85
CA ALA A 36 -0.22 1.68 -0.74
C ALA A 36 0.18 2.70 -1.82
N ALA A 37 1.48 2.86 -2.06
CA ALA A 37 1.98 3.74 -3.11
C ALA A 37 1.60 3.25 -4.52
N GLU A 38 1.53 1.94 -4.76
CA GLU A 38 1.01 1.39 -6.02
C GLU A 38 -0.46 1.73 -6.24
N ILE A 39 -1.30 1.61 -5.21
CA ILE A 39 -2.73 1.93 -5.29
C ILE A 39 -2.93 3.41 -5.60
N VAL A 40 -2.25 4.31 -4.87
CA VAL A 40 -2.35 5.76 -5.09
C VAL A 40 -1.93 6.14 -6.51
N ARG A 41 -0.85 5.55 -7.02
CA ARG A 41 -0.40 5.80 -8.41
C ARG A 41 -1.43 5.34 -9.44
N ARG A 42 -2.05 4.17 -9.24
CA ARG A 42 -3.08 3.65 -10.15
C ARG A 42 -4.33 4.52 -10.17
N ASP A 43 -4.77 4.96 -9.00
CA ASP A 43 -5.92 5.85 -8.85
C ASP A 43 -5.67 7.19 -9.57
N ALA A 44 -4.50 7.80 -9.37
CA ALA A 44 -4.11 9.03 -10.07
C ALA A 44 -4.07 8.85 -11.60
N GLN A 45 -3.59 7.70 -12.09
CA GLN A 45 -3.58 7.39 -13.53
C GLN A 45 -5.00 7.23 -14.09
N GLN A 46 -5.91 6.60 -13.34
CA GLN A 46 -7.31 6.44 -13.76
C GLN A 46 -8.04 7.78 -13.81
N GLN A 47 -7.82 8.66 -12.82
CA GLN A 47 -8.41 10.00 -12.80
C GLN A 47 -7.90 10.84 -13.97
N MET A 48 -6.59 10.78 -14.28
CA MET A 48 -6.03 11.48 -15.43
C MET A 48 -6.62 10.97 -16.75
N ALA A 49 -6.78 9.66 -16.90
CA ALA A 49 -7.39 9.06 -18.08
C ALA A 49 -8.85 9.50 -18.25
N SER A 50 -9.66 9.47 -17.18
CA SER A 50 -11.05 9.93 -17.19
C SER A 50 -11.14 11.41 -17.58
N LYS A 51 -10.30 12.25 -16.97
CA LYS A 51 -10.24 13.68 -17.27
C LYS A 51 -9.80 13.97 -18.70
N THR A 52 -8.91 13.15 -19.25
CA THR A 52 -8.46 13.28 -20.65
C THR A 52 -9.58 12.91 -21.61
N MET A 53 -10.39 11.88 -21.31
CA MET A 53 -11.55 11.51 -22.13
C MET A 53 -12.64 12.61 -22.14
N GLU A 54 -12.93 13.23 -20.99
CA GLU A 54 -13.89 14.34 -20.89
C GLU A 54 -13.50 15.59 -21.69
N VAL A 55 -12.21 15.79 -21.99
CA VAL A 55 -11.72 16.96 -22.75
C VAL A 55 -11.80 16.73 -24.27
N ILE A 56 -11.92 15.47 -24.70
CA ILE A 56 -11.95 15.09 -26.12
C ILE A 56 -13.39 14.99 -26.64
N GLU A 57 -14.39 14.88 -25.73
CA GLU A 57 -15.82 15.13 -26.04
C GLU A 57 -16.13 16.63 -26.07
#